data_AF-A0A4Q7NNX1-F1
#
_entry.id   AF-A0A4Q7NNX1-F1
#
_cell.length_a   1.000
_cell.length_b   1.000
_cell.length_c   1.000
_cell.angle_alpha   90.00
_cell.angle_beta   90.00
_cell.angle_gamma   90.00
#
_symmetry.space_group_name_H-M   'P 1'
#
loop_
_entity.id
_entity.type
_entity.pdbx_description
1 polymer ?
#
loop_
_entity_poly.entity_id
_entity_poly.type
_entity_poly.pdbx_seq_one_letter_code
_entity_poly.pdbx_strand_id
1 'polypeptide(L)'
;MKGETEQTWSEPSWEALRAHLLDEVARLEELENVVLTEPVTYGPPTGLLRKKPRPLPGRFVQFLRVDPWMSAEVVGATVFGGDWETTPEQDAAIRALGWYAPGEQPDTAASTTNYRNDLPLAEVPALVANAVAALEVLGLTPQGPWTFLRHTRRD
;
A
#
# COMPACT_ATOMS: atom_id res chain seq x y z
N MET A 1 6.50 6.64 23.20
CA MET A 1 7.35 6.60 22.00
C MET A 1 6.76 5.59 21.03
N LYS A 2 6.55 5.96 19.77
CA LYS A 2 6.12 5.05 18.71
C LYS A 2 7.31 4.17 18.32
N GLY A 3 7.15 2.86 18.30
CA GLY A 3 8.11 1.95 17.65
C GLY A 3 7.78 1.86 16.16
N GLU A 4 7.89 2.97 15.43
CA GLU A 4 7.88 2.91 13.96
C GLU A 4 9.28 2.44 13.55
N THR A 5 9.39 1.22 13.03
CA THR A 5 10.65 0.73 12.47
C THR A 5 10.61 1.05 10.99
N GLU A 6 11.37 2.07 10.58
CA GLU A 6 11.54 2.46 9.18
C GLU A 6 12.82 1.82 8.66
N GLN A 7 12.69 0.97 7.65
CA GLN A 7 13.84 0.37 6.99
C GLN A 7 13.70 0.56 5.48
N THR A 8 14.76 1.06 4.84
CA THR A 8 14.83 1.20 3.39
C THR A 8 15.35 -0.09 2.77
N TRP A 9 14.62 -0.62 1.79
CA TRP A 9 14.91 -1.88 1.11
C TRP A 9 15.06 -1.68 -0.39
N SER A 10 15.86 -2.55 -0.99
CA SER A 10 15.96 -2.76 -2.44
C SER A 10 16.06 -4.26 -2.68
N GLU A 11 15.23 -4.80 -3.56
CA GLU A 11 15.24 -6.22 -3.89
C GLU A 11 15.75 -6.45 -5.31
N PRO A 12 16.46 -7.56 -5.57
CA PRO A 12 17.02 -7.82 -6.89
C PRO A 12 15.92 -8.15 -7.92
N SER A 13 14.74 -8.61 -7.49
CA SER A 13 13.63 -9.03 -8.36
C SER A 13 12.26 -8.88 -7.69
N TRP A 14 11.19 -8.93 -8.49
CA TRP A 14 9.81 -8.96 -7.98
C TRP A 14 9.53 -10.20 -7.12
N GLU A 15 10.15 -11.34 -7.44
CA GLU A 15 10.03 -12.56 -6.65
C GLU A 15 10.61 -12.37 -5.24
N ALA A 16 11.78 -11.71 -5.13
CA ALA A 16 12.39 -11.43 -3.84
C ALA A 16 11.55 -10.44 -3.02
N LEU A 17 11.03 -9.37 -3.64
CA LEU A 17 10.10 -8.45 -2.99
C LEU A 17 8.82 -9.14 -2.52
N ARG A 18 8.27 -10.04 -3.33
CA ARG A 18 7.08 -10.83 -2.99
C ARG A 18 7.35 -11.74 -1.79
N ALA A 19 8.48 -12.43 -1.77
CA ALA A 19 8.86 -13.31 -0.66
C ALA A 19 9.03 -12.53 0.65
N HIS A 20 9.73 -11.39 0.58
CA HIS A 20 9.92 -10.53 1.75
C HIS A 20 8.59 -9.98 2.27
N LEU A 21 7.74 -9.45 1.38
CA LEU A 21 6.43 -8.93 1.75
C LEU A 21 5.52 -10.02 2.33
N LEU A 22 5.59 -11.25 1.79
CA LEU A 22 4.86 -12.38 2.34
C LEU A 22 5.28 -12.70 3.78
N ASP A 23 6.58 -12.72 4.06
CA ASP A 23 7.11 -12.94 5.42
C ASP A 23 6.66 -11.84 6.39
N GLU A 24 6.62 -10.58 5.94
CA GLU A 24 6.14 -9.46 6.75
C GLU A 24 4.64 -9.58 7.05
N VAL A 25 3.82 -9.84 6.03
CA VAL A 25 2.36 -9.97 6.16
C VAL A 25 2.00 -11.19 7.03
N ALA A 26 2.73 -12.31 6.91
CA ALA A 26 2.49 -13.51 7.70
C ALA A 26 2.72 -13.31 9.21
N ARG A 27 3.47 -12.28 9.61
CA ARG A 27 3.74 -11.93 11.01
C ARG A 27 2.75 -10.93 11.59
N LEU A 28 1.72 -10.52 10.85
CA LEU A 28 0.71 -9.60 11.38
C LEU A 28 -0.22 -10.33 12.36
N GLU A 29 -0.42 -9.71 13.52
CA GLU A 29 -1.50 -10.06 14.45
C GLU A 29 -2.79 -9.28 14.14
N GLU A 30 -3.88 -9.64 14.81
CA GLU A 30 -5.19 -9.03 14.58
C GLU A 30 -5.14 -7.50 14.81
N LEU A 31 -5.65 -6.75 13.83
CA LEU A 31 -5.60 -5.28 13.74
C LEU A 31 -4.20 -4.66 13.57
N GLU A 32 -3.17 -5.46 13.30
CA GLU A 32 -1.87 -4.95 12.86
C GLU A 32 -1.82 -4.73 11.35
N ASN A 33 -0.94 -3.82 10.92
CA ASN A 33 -0.71 -3.58 9.51
C ASN A 33 0.77 -3.45 9.15
N VAL A 34 1.04 -3.72 7.88
CA VAL A 34 2.30 -3.38 7.22
C VAL A 34 2.00 -2.57 5.97
N VAL A 35 2.83 -1.56 5.72
CA VAL A 35 2.78 -0.72 4.52
C VAL A 35 4.13 -0.82 3.81
N LEU A 36 4.10 -1.15 2.53
CA LEU A 36 5.22 -1.02 1.61
C LEU A 36 4.97 0.23 0.76
N THR A 37 5.85 1.21 0.86
CA THR A 37 5.65 2.52 0.18
C THR A 37 6.96 3.08 -0.38
N GLU A 38 6.85 3.92 -1.40
CA GLU A 38 7.96 4.79 -1.80
C GLU A 38 8.38 5.72 -0.64
N PRO A 39 9.65 6.15 -0.56
CA PRO A 39 10.07 7.14 0.41
C PRO A 39 9.23 8.41 0.32
N VAL A 40 8.83 8.93 1.48
CA VAL A 40 8.04 10.15 1.55
C VAL A 40 8.88 11.33 1.03
N THR A 41 8.45 11.91 -0.09
CA THR A 41 9.01 13.15 -0.62
C THR A 41 8.10 14.32 -0.28
N TYR A 42 8.67 15.52 -0.20
CA TYR A 42 7.94 16.73 0.19
C TYR A 42 8.00 17.75 -0.94
N GLY A 43 6.85 18.40 -1.19
CA GLY A 43 6.80 19.51 -2.14
C GLY A 43 7.58 20.73 -1.62
N PRO A 44 7.94 21.68 -2.49
CA PRO A 44 8.59 22.90 -2.06
C PRO A 44 7.67 23.68 -1.08
N PRO A 45 8.21 24.36 -0.06
CA PRO A 45 7.41 25.18 0.84
C PRO A 45 6.71 26.30 0.05
N THR A 46 5.39 26.40 0.19
CA THR A 46 4.58 27.40 -0.53
C THR A 46 4.15 28.56 0.37
N GLY A 47 4.09 29.76 -0.22
CA GLY A 47 3.53 30.99 0.38
C GLY A 47 4.51 31.85 1.20
N LEU A 48 4.14 33.11 1.43
CA LEU A 48 4.94 34.12 2.15
C LEU A 48 5.25 33.75 3.62
N LEU A 49 4.48 32.84 4.22
CA LEU A 49 4.65 32.40 5.61
C LEU A 49 5.35 31.04 5.75
N ARG A 50 5.95 30.50 4.67
CA ARG A 50 6.61 29.18 4.65
C ARG A 50 5.83 28.12 5.43
N LYS A 51 4.63 27.77 4.96
CA LYS A 51 3.88 26.66 5.54
C LYS A 51 4.73 25.39 5.46
N LYS A 52 4.61 24.52 6.47
CA LYS A 52 5.28 23.21 6.46
C LYS A 52 4.95 22.49 5.13
N PRO A 53 5.97 21.99 4.42
CA PRO A 53 5.74 21.32 3.15
C PRO A 53 4.87 20.08 3.37
N ARG A 54 3.93 19.85 2.46
CA ARG A 54 3.08 18.65 2.48
C ARG A 54 3.83 17.51 1.77
N PRO A 55 3.66 16.26 2.22
CA PRO A 55 4.15 15.12 1.47
C PRO A 55 3.52 15.13 0.06
N LEU A 56 4.27 14.69 -0.94
CA LEU A 56 3.77 14.43 -2.28
C LEU A 56 3.09 13.05 -2.31
N PRO A 57 2.15 12.81 -3.26
CA PRO A 57 1.58 11.49 -3.48
C PRO A 57 2.69 10.45 -3.69
N GLY A 58 2.62 9.34 -2.97
CA GLY A 58 3.51 8.19 -3.12
C GLY A 58 2.70 6.93 -3.34
N ARG A 59 3.23 6.00 -4.14
CA ARG A 59 2.59 4.70 -4.36
C ARG A 59 2.88 3.79 -3.17
N PHE A 60 1.89 3.00 -2.79
CA PHE A 60 1.99 2.08 -1.67
C PHE A 60 1.09 0.87 -1.86
N VAL A 61 1.41 -0.17 -1.08
CA VAL A 61 0.47 -1.23 -0.74
C VAL A 61 0.43 -1.38 0.79
N GLN A 62 -0.76 -1.55 1.33
CA GLN A 62 -0.99 -1.78 2.75
C GLN A 62 -1.72 -3.11 2.92
N PHE A 63 -1.38 -3.83 3.99
CA PHE A 63 -2.10 -5.02 4.44
C PHE A 63 -2.50 -4.81 5.88
N LEU A 64 -3.76 -5.07 6.19
CA LEU A 64 -4.35 -5.03 7.52
C LEU A 64 -4.99 -6.38 7.80
N ARG A 65 -4.58 -7.00 8.91
CA ARG A 65 -5.23 -8.22 9.38
C ARG A 65 -6.53 -7.89 10.10
N VAL A 66 -7.63 -8.47 9.63
CA VAL A 66 -8.98 -8.33 10.22
C VAL A 66 -9.67 -9.69 10.14
N ASP A 67 -9.45 -10.52 11.15
CA ASP A 67 -9.87 -11.92 11.19
C ASP A 67 -11.38 -12.06 10.87
N PRO A 68 -11.78 -13.02 10.00
CA PRO A 68 -10.97 -14.07 9.37
C PRO A 68 -10.34 -13.69 8.01
N TRP A 69 -10.15 -12.40 7.73
CA TRP A 69 -9.71 -11.85 6.45
C TRP A 69 -8.36 -11.12 6.55
N MET A 70 -7.71 -10.99 5.41
CA MET A 70 -6.68 -10.00 5.17
C MET A 70 -7.24 -8.94 4.22
N SER A 71 -7.22 -7.69 4.66
CA SER A 71 -7.60 -6.55 3.83
C SER A 71 -6.34 -5.92 3.26
N ALA A 72 -6.33 -5.62 1.97
CA ALA A 72 -5.25 -4.90 1.34
C ALA A 72 -5.75 -3.68 0.58
N GLU A 73 -4.93 -2.63 0.59
CA GLU A 73 -5.15 -1.42 -0.18
C GLU A 73 -3.93 -1.14 -1.07
N VAL A 74 -4.20 -0.78 -2.32
CA VAL A 74 -3.21 -0.21 -3.26
C VAL A 74 -3.61 1.23 -3.51
N VAL A 75 -2.59 2.09 -3.61
CA VAL A 75 -2.76 3.54 -3.77
C VAL A 75 -3.98 3.94 -4.61
N GLY A 76 -4.83 4.69 -3.97
CA GLY A 76 -5.82 5.58 -4.53
C GLY A 76 -6.12 6.60 -3.44
N ALA A 77 -5.56 7.79 -3.56
CA ALA A 77 -5.99 8.98 -2.82
C ALA A 77 -6.08 8.96 -1.25
N THR A 78 -5.85 10.11 -0.65
CA THR A 78 -6.09 10.53 0.76
C THR A 78 -5.17 10.18 1.93
N VAL A 79 -4.23 9.25 1.89
CA VAL A 79 -3.19 9.19 2.94
C VAL A 79 -1.81 9.18 2.28
N PHE A 80 -0.98 10.19 2.58
CA PHE A 80 0.32 10.50 1.95
C PHE A 80 0.26 11.32 0.65
N GLY A 81 -0.27 12.54 0.72
CA GLY A 81 0.17 13.63 -0.16
C GLY A 81 -0.72 14.00 -1.35
N GLY A 82 -1.80 13.26 -1.61
CA GLY A 82 -2.82 13.61 -2.60
C GLY A 82 -3.26 12.42 -3.45
N ASP A 83 -3.99 12.71 -4.52
CA ASP A 83 -4.50 11.70 -5.45
C ASP A 83 -3.40 11.26 -6.41
N TRP A 84 -3.33 9.96 -6.72
CA TRP A 84 -2.48 9.44 -7.80
C TRP A 84 -3.34 9.23 -9.03
N GLU A 85 -2.92 9.78 -10.17
CA GLU A 85 -3.65 9.64 -11.43
C GLU A 85 -3.27 8.32 -12.11
N THR A 86 -4.20 7.37 -12.11
CA THR A 86 -4.08 6.07 -12.78
C THR A 86 -4.63 6.17 -14.20
N THR A 87 -3.92 5.67 -15.21
CA THR A 87 -4.48 5.65 -16.58
C THR A 87 -5.61 4.60 -16.70
N PRO A 88 -6.50 4.70 -17.70
CA PRO A 88 -7.54 3.68 -17.93
C PRO A 88 -6.97 2.27 -18.14
N GLU A 89 -5.81 2.14 -18.77
CA GLU A 89 -5.14 0.86 -18.98
C GLU A 89 -4.62 0.28 -17.66
N GLN A 90 -4.06 1.13 -16.80
CA GLN A 90 -3.61 0.73 -15.47
C GLN A 90 -4.79 0.34 -14.58
N ASP A 91 -5.89 1.11 -14.59
CA ASP A 91 -7.12 0.78 -13.87
C ASP A 91 -7.64 -0.61 -14.29
N ALA A 92 -7.80 -0.83 -15.60
CA ALA A 92 -8.28 -2.11 -16.11
C ALA A 92 -7.35 -3.28 -15.71
N ALA A 93 -6.03 -3.08 -15.76
CA ALA A 93 -5.05 -4.09 -15.36
C ALA A 93 -5.09 -4.36 -13.85
N ILE A 94 -5.19 -3.34 -13.00
CA ILE A 94 -5.33 -3.49 -11.54
C ILE A 94 -6.62 -4.24 -11.21
N ARG A 95 -7.75 -3.88 -11.84
CA ARG A 95 -9.03 -4.57 -11.62
C ARG A 95 -9.00 -6.03 -12.06
N ALA A 96 -8.28 -6.35 -13.13
CA ALA A 96 -8.09 -7.74 -13.58
C ALA A 96 -7.33 -8.62 -12.56
N LEU A 97 -6.57 -8.01 -11.64
CA LEU A 97 -5.92 -8.70 -10.50
C LEU A 97 -6.89 -8.90 -9.31
N GLY A 98 -8.17 -8.53 -9.45
CA GLY A 98 -9.20 -8.71 -8.43
C GLY A 98 -9.36 -7.54 -7.46
N TRP A 99 -8.80 -6.37 -7.78
CA TRP A 99 -8.98 -5.16 -6.96
C TRP A 99 -10.30 -4.45 -7.31
N TYR A 100 -11.03 -4.03 -6.29
CA TYR A 100 -12.15 -3.11 -6.42
C TYR A 100 -11.62 -1.69 -6.59
N ALA A 101 -12.17 -0.95 -7.56
CA ALA A 101 -11.79 0.45 -7.74
C ALA A 101 -12.40 1.33 -6.62
N PRO A 102 -11.85 2.54 -6.41
CA PRO A 102 -12.35 3.47 -5.41
C PRO A 102 -13.87 3.69 -5.52
N GLY A 103 -14.59 3.46 -4.42
CA GLY A 103 -16.05 3.62 -4.36
C GLY A 103 -16.89 2.47 -4.96
N GLU A 104 -16.28 1.39 -5.45
CA GLU A 104 -17.02 0.25 -6.03
C GLU A 104 -17.40 -0.85 -5.03
N GLN A 105 -17.01 -0.74 -3.76
CA GLN A 105 -17.25 -1.80 -2.78
C GLN A 105 -18.71 -1.75 -2.24
N PRO A 106 -19.48 -2.85 -2.30
CA PRO A 106 -20.92 -2.84 -2.01
C PRO A 106 -21.28 -2.64 -0.51
N ASP A 107 -20.36 -2.90 0.42
CA ASP A 107 -20.69 -3.02 1.86
C ASP A 107 -19.87 -2.10 2.80
N THR A 108 -19.11 -1.13 2.27
CA THR A 108 -18.32 -0.21 3.10
C THR A 108 -18.94 1.18 3.16
N ALA A 109 -19.21 1.67 4.37
CA ALA A 109 -19.78 3.00 4.65
C ALA A 109 -18.84 4.18 4.34
N ALA A 110 -17.59 3.93 3.96
CA ALA A 110 -16.63 4.96 3.58
C ALA A 110 -16.32 4.86 2.08
N SER A 111 -16.27 6.00 1.40
CA SER A 111 -15.66 6.12 0.08
C SER A 111 -14.18 5.77 0.23
N THR A 112 -13.83 4.50 0.09
CA THR A 112 -12.42 4.11 -0.02
C THR A 112 -11.89 4.79 -1.26
N THR A 113 -10.89 5.61 -1.05
CA THR A 113 -10.22 6.31 -2.13
C THR A 113 -9.23 5.39 -2.83
N ASN A 114 -8.81 4.31 -2.14
CA ASN A 114 -7.82 3.32 -2.58
C ASN A 114 -8.49 2.18 -3.35
N TYR A 115 -7.70 1.54 -4.22
CA TYR A 115 -8.05 0.20 -4.69
C TYR A 115 -8.01 -0.76 -3.53
N ARG A 116 -8.97 -1.67 -3.44
CA ARG A 116 -9.09 -2.59 -2.32
C ARG A 116 -9.23 -4.04 -2.75
N ASN A 117 -8.58 -4.94 -2.04
CA ASN A 117 -8.69 -6.38 -2.25
C ASN A 117 -8.71 -7.08 -0.89
N ASP A 118 -9.82 -7.74 -0.59
CA ASP A 118 -10.04 -8.44 0.68
C ASP A 118 -10.12 -9.94 0.39
N LEU A 119 -9.25 -10.74 1.00
CA LEU A 119 -9.21 -12.20 0.82
C LEU A 119 -9.16 -12.93 2.16
N PRO A 120 -9.64 -14.18 2.24
CA PRO A 120 -9.49 -15.00 3.45
C PRO A 120 -8.00 -15.14 3.83
N LEU A 121 -7.71 -15.32 5.12
CA LEU A 121 -6.32 -15.54 5.57
C LEU A 121 -5.61 -16.70 4.85
N ALA A 122 -6.36 -17.72 4.43
CA ALA A 122 -5.84 -18.86 3.66
C ALA A 122 -5.30 -18.46 2.27
N GLU A 123 -5.69 -17.29 1.75
CA GLU A 123 -5.34 -16.78 0.43
C GLU A 123 -4.34 -15.61 0.47
N VAL A 124 -3.74 -15.33 1.62
CA VAL A 124 -2.69 -14.29 1.78
C VAL A 124 -1.58 -14.39 0.72
N PRO A 125 -1.05 -15.58 0.34
CA PRO A 125 -0.03 -15.67 -0.71
C PRO A 125 -0.50 -15.17 -2.09
N ALA A 126 -1.80 -15.26 -2.38
CA ALA A 126 -2.40 -14.72 -3.60
C ALA A 126 -2.59 -13.20 -3.49
N LEU A 127 -3.06 -12.71 -2.33
CA LEU A 127 -3.20 -11.28 -2.07
C LEU A 127 -1.86 -10.53 -2.22
N VAL A 128 -0.78 -11.09 -1.66
CA VAL A 128 0.58 -10.54 -1.79
C VAL A 128 1.04 -10.55 -3.25
N ALA A 129 0.71 -11.59 -4.03
CA ALA A 129 1.03 -11.64 -5.45
C ALA A 129 0.30 -10.53 -6.22
N ASN A 130 -0.99 -10.34 -5.96
CA ASN A 130 -1.82 -9.31 -6.59
C ASN A 130 -1.32 -7.90 -6.25
N ALA A 131 -0.82 -7.68 -5.04
CA ALA A 131 -0.25 -6.40 -4.62
C ALA A 131 1.06 -6.08 -5.35
N VAL A 132 1.97 -7.06 -5.48
CA VAL A 132 3.22 -6.89 -6.22
C VAL A 132 2.94 -6.65 -7.72
N ALA A 133 2.00 -7.40 -8.30
CA ALA A 133 1.58 -7.18 -9.68
C ALA A 133 0.95 -5.79 -9.88
N ALA A 134 0.18 -5.29 -8.92
CA ALA A 134 -0.36 -3.94 -8.98
C ALA A 134 0.75 -2.86 -8.94
N LEU A 135 1.79 -3.04 -8.12
CA LEU A 135 2.96 -2.15 -8.12
C LEU A 135 3.69 -2.15 -9.47
N GLU A 136 3.79 -3.31 -10.13
CA GLU A 136 4.36 -3.42 -11.47
C GLU A 136 3.51 -2.66 -12.52
N VAL A 137 2.18 -2.81 -12.48
CA VAL A 137 1.25 -2.06 -13.35
C VAL A 137 1.37 -0.55 -13.15
N LEU A 138 1.60 -0.11 -11.90
CA LEU A 138 1.84 1.29 -11.55
C LEU A 138 3.24 1.80 -11.95
N GLY A 139 4.03 0.98 -12.64
CA GLY A 139 5.33 1.34 -13.20
C GLY A 139 6.46 1.44 -12.18
N LEU A 140 6.35 0.75 -11.04
CA LEU A 140 7.46 0.64 -10.08
C LEU A 140 8.43 -0.46 -10.50
N THR A 141 9.58 -0.51 -9.82
CA THR A 141 10.61 -1.54 -10.02
C THR A 141 10.96 -2.20 -8.68
N PRO A 142 11.37 -3.48 -8.65
CA PRO A 142 11.64 -4.17 -7.39
C PRO A 142 12.86 -3.61 -6.64
N GLN A 143 13.75 -2.87 -7.33
CA GLN A 143 14.93 -2.25 -6.71
C GLN A 143 14.59 -1.04 -5.81
N GLY A 144 13.37 -0.51 -5.90
CA GLY A 144 12.93 0.58 -5.03
C GLY A 144 13.53 1.95 -5.40
N PRO A 145 13.69 2.87 -4.43
CA PRO A 145 13.72 2.63 -2.98
C PRO A 145 12.34 2.28 -2.40
N TRP A 146 12.32 1.34 -1.46
CA TRP A 146 11.14 0.92 -0.73
C TRP A 146 11.26 1.20 0.76
N THR A 147 10.16 1.56 1.40
CA THR A 147 10.05 1.74 2.85
C THR A 147 9.01 0.80 3.39
N PHE A 148 9.38 -0.01 4.39
CA PHE A 148 8.44 -0.82 5.15
C PHE A 148 8.08 -0.09 6.45
N LEU A 149 6.79 0.09 6.67
CA LEU A 149 6.24 0.66 7.90
C LEU A 149 5.35 -0.40 8.54
N ARG A 150 5.66 -0.80 9.77
CA ARG A 150 4.82 -1.70 10.56
C ARG A 150 4.16 -0.92 11.68
N HIS A 151 2.85 -1.08 11.82
CA HIS A 151 2.09 -0.56 12.95
C HIS A 151 1.55 -1.72 13.78
N THR A 152 2.15 -1.91 14.96
CA THR A 152 1.71 -2.93 15.92
C THR A 152 0.62 -2.38 16.83
N ARG A 153 -0.24 -3.27 17.32
CA ARG A 153 -1.24 -2.91 18.33
C ARG A 153 -0.51 -2.48 19.61
N ARG A 154 -1.02 -1.45 20.30
CA ARG A 154 -0.61 -1.15 21.67
C ARG A 154 -1.60 -1.82 22.62
N ASP A 155 -1.08 -2.58 23.56
CA ASP A 155 -1.81 -3.09 24.72
C ASP A 155 -2.37 -1.96 25.59
#